data_AF-M0II28-F1
#
_entry.id   AF-M0II28-F1
#
_cell.length_a   1.000
_cell.length_b   1.000
_cell.length_c   1.000
_cell.angle_alpha   90.00
_cell.angle_beta   90.00
_cell.angle_gamma   90.00
#
_symmetry.space_group_name_H-M   'P 1'
#
loop_
_entity.id
_entity.type
_entity.pdbx_description
1 polymer ?
#
loop_
_entity_poly.entity_id
_entity_poly.type
_entity_poly.pdbx_seq_one_letter_code
_entity_poly.pdbx_strand_id
1 'polypeptide(L)' 'MAVERRIRLTERDGMEMGIRCPNCGTYTSFGDILATGHCRGGWKGCQTGLRLDLVIVE' A
#
# COMPACT_ATOMS: atom_id res chain seq x y z
N MET A 1 -5.05 19.90 -1.97
CA MET A 1 -5.66 18.71 -2.59
C MET A 1 -4.59 17.64 -2.65
N ALA A 2 -4.73 16.52 -1.93
CA ALA A 2 -3.77 15.44 -2.03
C ALA A 2 -3.92 14.77 -3.40
N VAL A 3 -2.83 14.68 -4.17
CA VAL A 3 -2.85 14.04 -5.49
C VAL A 3 -3.01 12.54 -5.28
N GLU A 4 -4.19 11.99 -5.60
CA GLU A 4 -4.41 10.55 -5.58
C GLU A 4 -3.60 9.92 -6.73
N ARG A 5 -2.63 9.08 -6.38
CA ARG A 5 -1.81 8.35 -7.36
C ARG A 5 -2.24 6.90 -7.38
N ARG A 6 -2.87 6.48 -8.49
CA ARG A 6 -3.23 5.08 -8.72
C ARG A 6 -2.04 4.34 -9.32
N ILE A 7 -1.62 3.28 -8.67
CA ILE A 7 -0.53 2.43 -9.15
C ILE A 7 -1.10 1.02 -9.28
N ARG A 8 -0.95 0.43 -10.46
CA ARG A 8 -1.25 -0.99 -10.66
C ARG A 8 -0.11 -1.79 -10.03
N LEU A 9 -0.46 -2.60 -9.04
CA LEU A 9 0.48 -3.53 -8.43
C LEU A 9 0.71 -4.71 -9.37
N THR A 10 1.97 -5.10 -9.51
CA THR A 10 2.37 -6.33 -10.22
C THR A 10 2.88 -7.36 -9.22
N GLU A 11 3.06 -8.61 -9.66
CA GLU A 11 3.66 -9.66 -8.82
C GLU A 11 5.04 -9.28 -8.27
N ARG A 12 5.76 -8.36 -8.92
CA ARG A 12 7.05 -7.86 -8.44
C ARG A 12 6.94 -6.82 -7.32
N ASP A 13 5.82 -6.10 -7.28
CA ASP A 13 5.51 -5.14 -6.21
C ASP A 13 4.91 -5.85 -4.99
N GLY A 14 4.29 -7.01 -5.23
CA GLY A 14 3.80 -7.93 -4.23
C GLY A 14 4.93 -8.78 -3.63
N MET A 15 5.06 -8.76 -2.32
CA MET A 15 5.68 -9.86 -1.58
C MET A 15 4.57 -10.60 -0.84
N GLU A 16 4.73 -11.85 -0.39
CA GLU A 16 3.64 -12.64 0.21
C GLU A 16 2.72 -11.80 1.13
N MET A 17 1.51 -11.52 0.62
CA MET A 17 0.46 -10.70 1.23
C MET A 17 0.74 -9.21 1.47
N GLY A 18 1.64 -8.53 0.77
CA GLY A 18 1.92 -7.10 0.99
C GLY A 18 2.56 -6.34 -0.17
N ILE A 19 2.79 -5.03 0.05
CA ILE A 19 3.40 -4.11 -0.93
C ILE A 19 4.48 -3.24 -0.30
N ARG A 20 5.42 -2.77 -1.12
CA ARG A 20 6.38 -1.74 -0.71
C ARG A 20 5.76 -0.36 -0.83
N CYS A 21 5.66 0.37 0.29
CA CYS A 21 5.18 1.73 0.30
C CYS A 21 6.11 2.64 -0.53
N PRO A 22 5.63 3.33 -1.59
CA PRO A 22 6.50 4.08 -2.49
C PRO A 22 7.12 5.33 -1.82
N ASN A 23 6.48 5.86 -0.78
CA ASN A 23 6.94 7.07 -0.09
C ASN A 23 7.92 6.77 1.06
N CYS A 24 7.72 5.64 1.75
CA CYS A 24 8.46 5.30 2.97
C CYS A 24 9.40 4.11 2.79
N GLY A 25 9.30 3.41 1.67
CA GLY A 25 10.14 2.26 1.32
C GLY A 25 9.92 1.00 2.17
N THR A 26 9.04 1.06 3.18
CA THR A 26 8.68 -0.04 4.08
C THR A 26 7.65 -0.96 3.45
N TYR A 27 7.76 -2.26 3.71
CA TYR A 27 6.74 -3.23 3.33
C TYR A 27 5.57 -3.22 4.31
N THR A 28 4.35 -3.27 3.79
CA THR A 28 3.12 -3.33 4.56
C THR A 28 2.23 -4.43 3.98
N SER A 29 1.56 -5.20 4.83
CA SER A 29 0.65 -6.24 4.34
C SER A 29 -0.66 -5.63 3.81
N PHE A 30 -1.34 -6.32 2.88
CA PHE A 30 -2.69 -5.94 2.43
C PHE A 30 -3.67 -5.93 3.61
N GLY A 31 -3.54 -6.87 4.55
CA GLY A 31 -4.34 -6.89 5.77
C GLY A 31 -4.15 -5.63 6.62
N ASP A 32 -2.91 -5.17 6.80
CA ASP A 32 -2.63 -3.91 7.51
C ASP A 32 -3.21 -2.70 6.80
N ILE A 33 -3.16 -2.67 5.46
CA ILE A 33 -3.76 -1.60 4.66
C ILE A 33 -5.28 -1.60 4.83
N LEU A 34 -5.94 -2.77 4.76
CA LEU A 34 -7.38 -2.88 4.98
C LEU A 34 -7.78 -2.46 6.40
N ALA A 35 -6.97 -2.81 7.41
CA ALA A 35 -7.27 -2.53 8.81
C ALA A 35 -7.03 -1.06 9.19
N THR A 36 -5.96 -0.45 8.67
CA THR A 36 -5.50 0.88 9.12
C THR A 36 -5.59 1.97 8.06
N GLY A 37 -5.63 1.61 6.78
CA GLY A 37 -5.61 2.56 5.66
C GLY A 37 -4.27 3.29 5.49
N HIS A 38 -3.19 2.85 6.12
CA HIS A 38 -1.90 3.53 6.11
C HIS A 38 -0.74 2.57 5.89
N CYS A 39 0.35 3.07 5.28
CA CYS A 39 1.62 2.34 5.29
C CYS A 39 2.12 2.18 6.73
N ARG A 40 2.36 0.95 7.18
CA ARG A 40 3.13 0.70 8.41
C ARG A 40 4.61 0.99 8.14
N GLY A 41 5.05 2.21 8.42
CA GLY A 41 6.47 2.57 8.44
C GLY A 41 7.07 2.28 9.81
N GLY A 42 7.92 1.25 9.93
CA GLY A 42 8.63 0.94 11.17
C GLY A 42 9.37 2.16 11.72
N TRP A 43 9.17 2.45 13.01
CA TRP A 43 9.73 3.54 13.84
C TRP A 43 9.76 5.00 13.29
N LYS A 44 9.50 5.26 12.01
CA LYS A 44 9.71 6.56 11.34
C LYS A 44 8.42 7.36 11.05
N GLY A 45 7.25 6.93 11.54
CA GLY A 45 6.04 7.78 11.51
C GLY A 45 5.46 8.05 10.12
N CYS A 46 5.56 7.09 9.20
CA CYS A 46 4.96 7.22 7.87
C CYS A 46 3.42 7.33 7.94
N GLN A 47 2.86 8.50 7.63
CA GLN A 47 1.40 8.71 7.55
C GLN A 47 0.86 8.64 6.11
N THR A 48 1.55 7.91 5.23
CA THR A 48 1.06 7.76 3.85
C THR A 48 -0.21 6.92 3.87
N GLY A 49 -1.34 7.54 3.52
CA GLY A 49 -2.61 6.86 3.32
C GLY A 49 -2.56 5.95 2.10
N LEU A 50 -3.11 4.75 2.24
CA LEU A 50 -3.23 3.76 1.17
C LEU A 50 -4.69 3.33 1.02
N ARG A 51 -5.08 3.06 -0.22
CA ARG A 51 -6.36 2.44 -0.57
C ARG A 51 -6.10 1.28 -1.53
N LEU A 52 -6.88 0.22 -1.36
CA LEU A 52 -6.86 -0.95 -2.25
C LEU A 52 -8.16 -0.93 -3.06
N ASP A 53 -8.02 -1.02 -4.37
CA ASP A 53 -9.12 -1.21 -5.31
C ASP A 53 -9.07 -2.65 -5.82
N LEU A 54 -10.16 -3.41 -5.61
CA LEU A 54 -10.34 -4.70 -6.25
C LEU A 54 -11.02 -4.50 -7.60
N VAL A 55 -10.32 -4.83 -8.68
CA VAL A 55 -10.86 -4.75 -10.04
C VAL A 55 -11.10 -6.17 -10.54
N ILE A 56 -12.34 -6.48 -10.91
CA ILE A 56 -12.74 -7.78 -11.49
C ILE A 56 -12.93 -7.57 -12.99
N VAL A 57 -12.33 -8.42 -13.81
CA VAL A 57 -12.45 -8.44 -15.27
C VAL A 57 -12.88 -9.84 -15.72
N GLU A 58 -13.81 -9.93 -16.67
CA GLU A 58 -14.34 -11.18 -17.26
C GLU A 58 -13.49 -11.67 -18.43
#